data_AF-A0A961NZG4-F1
#
_entry.id   AF-A0A961NZG4-F1
#
_cell.length_a   1.000
_cell.length_b   1.000
_cell.length_c   1.000
_cell.angle_alpha   90.00
_cell.angle_beta   90.00
_cell.angle_gamma   90.00
#
_symmetry.space_group_name_H-M   'P 1'
#
loop_
_entity.id
_entity.type
_entity.pdbx_description
1 polymer ?
#
loop_
_entity_poly.entity_id
_entity_poly.type
_entity_poly.pdbx_seq_one_letter_code
_entity_poly.pdbx_strand_id
1 'polypeptide(L)'
;MFDLVVLFHLLVAAGIGYFAFRYAFGPVPNAYQARIMHLDEVAPDGQLLLVLTLLYRIAGFALIAAALGYAALAIGGVTAGLFWAKAVMLVMALVVGLPVGIAGYRAEVATTVVTPWRAVFGLTGAAVLAFVLSVM
;
A
#
# COMPACT_ATOMS: atom_id res chain seq x y z
N MET A 1 17.55 -0.16 24.92
CA MET A 1 18.83 -0.32 24.20
C MET A 1 18.45 -0.65 22.77
N PHE A 2 18.74 0.21 21.79
CA PHE A 2 18.53 -0.14 20.39
C PHE A 2 19.57 -1.21 20.06
N ASP A 3 19.16 -2.47 20.02
CA ASP A 3 20.08 -3.55 19.68
C ASP A 3 20.32 -3.57 18.17
N LEU A 4 21.40 -4.24 17.77
CA LEU A 4 21.77 -4.40 16.36
C LEU A 4 20.64 -5.03 15.54
N VAL A 5 19.79 -5.85 16.17
CA VAL A 5 18.65 -6.53 15.55
C VAL A 5 17.59 -5.53 15.11
N VAL A 6 17.16 -4.62 15.99
CA VAL A 6 16.20 -3.56 15.63
C VAL A 6 16.74 -2.70 14.49
N LEU A 7 18.04 -2.36 14.49
CA LEU A 7 18.65 -1.61 13.38
C LEU A 7 18.51 -2.34 12.04
N PHE A 8 18.84 -3.64 11.97
CA PHE A 8 18.69 -4.41 10.74
C PHE A 8 17.23 -4.49 10.29
N HIS A 9 16.28 -4.63 11.21
CA HIS A 9 14.86 -4.60 10.87
C HIS A 9 14.43 -3.25 10.28
N LEU A 10 14.91 -2.13 10.83
CA LEU A 10 14.62 -0.81 10.27
C LEU A 10 15.26 -0.61 8.89
N LEU A 11 16.46 -1.15 8.65
CA LEU A 11 17.08 -1.15 7.33
C LEU A 11 16.26 -1.96 6.31
N VAL A 12 15.73 -3.11 6.70
CA VAL A 12 14.80 -3.90 5.87
C VAL A 12 13.52 -3.10 5.59
N ALA A 13 12.91 -2.50 6.61
CA ALA A 13 11.73 -1.65 6.44
C ALA A 13 12.00 -0.48 5.48
N ALA A 14 13.17 0.17 5.60
CA ALA A 14 13.59 1.24 4.70
C ALA A 14 13.77 0.74 3.25
N GLY A 15 14.36 -0.45 3.07
CA GLY A 15 14.48 -1.09 1.75
C GLY A 15 13.11 -1.38 1.12
N ILE A 16 12.17 -1.94 1.89
CA ILE A 16 10.79 -2.15 1.44
C ILE A 16 10.15 -0.80 1.10
N GLY A 17 10.29 0.19 1.97
CA GLY A 17 9.77 1.55 1.79
C GLY A 17 10.29 2.23 0.53
N TYR A 18 11.57 2.02 0.17
CA TYR A 18 12.15 2.54 -1.07
C TYR A 18 11.45 1.97 -2.31
N PHE A 19 11.26 0.64 -2.38
CA PHE A 19 10.52 0.03 -3.49
C PHE A 19 9.06 0.45 -3.48
N ALA A 20 8.45 0.50 -2.30
CA ALA A 20 7.08 0.94 -2.10
C ALA A 20 6.87 2.35 -2.67
N PHE A 21 7.77 3.28 -2.38
CA PHE A 21 7.71 4.65 -2.89
C PHE A 21 7.86 4.70 -4.42
N ARG A 22 8.75 3.88 -4.99
CA ARG A 22 8.90 3.79 -6.45
C ARG A 22 7.65 3.26 -7.15
N TYR A 23 6.97 2.26 -6.58
CA TYR A 23 5.70 1.79 -7.14
C TYR A 23 4.55 2.78 -6.88
N ALA A 24 4.50 3.36 -5.68
CA ALA A 24 3.42 4.24 -5.27
C ALA A 24 3.46 5.61 -5.94
N PHE A 25 4.64 6.12 -6.31
CA PHE A 25 4.82 7.49 -6.82
C PHE A 25 5.71 7.62 -8.06
N GLY A 26 6.37 6.55 -8.48
CA GLY A 26 7.24 6.56 -9.65
C GLY A 26 6.49 6.59 -10.99
N PRO A 27 7.26 6.66 -12.09
CA PRO A 27 6.71 6.63 -13.44
C PRO A 27 6.07 5.27 -13.75
N VAL A 28 5.03 5.30 -14.58
CA VAL A 28 4.32 4.11 -15.06
C VAL A 28 4.28 4.13 -16.58
N PRO A 29 4.74 3.07 -17.28
CA PRO A 29 5.48 1.93 -16.74
C PRO A 29 6.86 2.34 -16.19
N ASN A 30 7.42 1.56 -15.27
CA ASN A 30 8.81 1.75 -14.86
C ASN A 30 9.77 1.40 -16.01
N ALA A 31 11.05 1.75 -15.86
CA ALA A 31 12.04 1.61 -16.93
C ALA A 31 12.18 0.17 -17.46
N TYR A 32 12.13 -0.85 -16.61
CA TYR A 32 12.27 -2.23 -17.08
C TYR A 32 10.99 -2.70 -17.80
N GLN A 33 9.81 -2.33 -17.31
CA GLN A 33 8.54 -2.66 -17.96
C GLN A 33 8.39 -1.95 -19.29
N ALA A 34 8.78 -0.67 -19.37
CA ALA A 34 8.84 0.07 -20.62
C ALA A 34 9.73 -0.64 -21.64
N ARG A 35 10.88 -1.16 -21.20
CA ARG A 35 11.79 -1.94 -22.04
C ARG A 35 11.18 -3.27 -22.49
N ILE A 36 10.48 -3.99 -21.60
CA ILE A 36 9.77 -5.23 -21.96
C ILE A 36 8.69 -4.94 -23.00
N MET A 37 7.84 -3.94 -22.76
CA MET A 37 6.79 -3.54 -23.70
C MET A 37 7.35 -3.15 -25.07
N HIS A 38 8.49 -2.46 -25.10
CA HIS A 38 9.18 -2.14 -26.36
C HIS A 38 9.70 -3.39 -27.09
N LEU A 39 10.23 -4.39 -26.35
CA LEU A 39 10.70 -5.64 -26.96
C LEU A 39 9.55 -6.49 -27.53
N ASP A 40 8.37 -6.40 -26.92
CA ASP A 40 7.16 -7.11 -27.36
C ASP A 40 6.32 -6.29 -28.37
N GLU A 41 6.84 -5.16 -28.85
CA GLU A 41 6.15 -4.24 -29.78
C GLU A 41 4.77 -3.76 -29.28
N VAL A 42 4.56 -3.72 -27.96
CA VAL A 42 3.32 -3.27 -27.32
C VAL A 42 3.36 -1.75 -27.14
N ALA A 43 2.54 -1.04 -27.91
CA ALA A 43 2.37 0.40 -27.73
C ALA A 43 1.61 0.70 -26.42
N PRO A 44 2.08 1.66 -25.60
CA PRO A 44 1.36 2.05 -24.39
C PRO A 44 0.08 2.81 -24.78
N ASP A 45 -1.04 2.12 -24.79
CA ASP A 45 -2.36 2.75 -24.91
C ASP A 45 -2.83 3.32 -23.55
N GLY A 46 -3.81 4.23 -23.59
CA GLY A 46 -4.30 4.90 -22.39
C GLY A 46 -4.97 3.97 -21.36
N GLN A 47 -5.55 2.85 -21.80
CA GLN A 47 -6.22 1.89 -20.91
C GLN A 47 -5.21 0.99 -20.21
N LEU A 48 -4.21 0.49 -20.94
CA LEU A 48 -3.08 -0.26 -20.41
C LEU A 48 -2.31 0.57 -19.39
N LEU A 49 -2.02 1.84 -19.71
CA LEU A 49 -1.36 2.75 -18.77
C LEU A 49 -2.21 3.00 -17.52
N LEU A 50 -3.53 3.10 -17.66
CA LEU A 50 -4.43 3.23 -16.51
C LEU A 50 -4.39 1.99 -15.62
N VAL A 51 -4.50 0.79 -16.21
CA VAL A 51 -4.46 -0.49 -15.49
C VAL A 51 -3.12 -0.66 -14.77
N LEU A 52 -2.01 -0.42 -15.47
CA LEU A 52 -0.67 -0.45 -14.88
C LEU A 52 -0.54 0.55 -13.74
N THR A 53 -1.09 1.76 -13.91
CA THR A 53 -1.05 2.78 -12.87
C THR A 53 -1.79 2.31 -11.63
N LEU A 54 -2.99 1.74 -11.78
CA LEU A 54 -3.75 1.21 -10.65
C LEU A 54 -2.99 0.10 -9.92
N LEU A 55 -2.43 -0.87 -10.67
CA LEU A 55 -1.64 -1.96 -10.10
C LEU A 55 -0.42 -1.43 -9.34
N TYR A 56 0.26 -0.42 -9.88
CA TYR A 56 1.40 0.23 -9.25
C TYR A 56 1.02 0.93 -7.95
N ARG A 57 -0.09 1.68 -7.94
CA ARG A 57 -0.55 2.35 -6.72
C ARG A 57 -0.96 1.32 -5.67
N ILE A 58 -1.70 0.28 -6.04
CA ILE A 58 -2.10 -0.80 -5.12
C ILE A 58 -0.86 -1.47 -4.51
N ALA A 59 0.08 -1.93 -5.35
CA ALA A 59 1.30 -2.58 -4.89
C ALA A 59 2.15 -1.63 -4.03
N GLY A 60 2.30 -0.38 -4.47
CA GLY A 60 3.04 0.66 -3.77
C GLY A 60 2.48 0.91 -2.36
N PHE A 61 1.19 1.21 -2.23
CA PHE A 61 0.58 1.48 -0.93
C PHE A 61 0.52 0.24 -0.03
N ALA A 62 0.33 -0.96 -0.59
CA ALA A 62 0.45 -2.21 0.15
C ALA A 62 1.85 -2.39 0.74
N LEU A 63 2.90 -2.12 -0.04
CA LEU A 63 4.28 -2.16 0.43
C LEU A 63 4.60 -1.06 1.44
N ILE A 64 4.01 0.15 1.30
CA ILE A 64 4.18 1.23 2.30
C ILE A 64 3.58 0.76 3.64
N ALA A 65 2.36 0.22 3.61
CA ALA A 65 1.74 -0.30 4.83
C ALA A 65 2.56 -1.44 5.45
N ALA A 66 3.10 -2.35 4.62
CA ALA A 66 3.99 -3.41 5.10
C ALA A 66 5.27 -2.84 5.75
N ALA A 67 5.91 -1.84 5.13
CA ALA A 67 7.11 -1.18 5.67
C ALA A 67 6.81 -0.50 7.02
N LEU A 68 5.69 0.21 7.11
CA LEU A 68 5.25 0.88 8.34
C LEU A 68 4.94 -0.13 9.44
N GLY A 69 4.19 -1.20 9.12
CA GLY A 69 3.90 -2.29 10.05
C GLY A 69 5.18 -2.94 10.55
N TYR A 70 6.09 -3.30 9.65
CA TYR A 70 7.36 -3.91 10.00
C TYR A 70 8.22 -3.03 10.90
N ALA A 71 8.37 -1.73 10.57
CA ALA A 71 9.10 -0.78 11.39
C ALA A 71 8.45 -0.60 12.78
N ALA A 72 7.13 -0.51 12.84
CA ALA A 72 6.41 -0.35 14.10
C ALA A 72 6.53 -1.57 15.02
N LEU A 73 6.54 -2.77 14.44
CA LEU A 73 6.79 -4.02 15.17
C LEU A 73 8.23 -4.09 15.70
N ALA A 74 9.21 -3.67 14.90
CA ALA A 74 10.62 -3.64 15.29
C ALA A 74 10.88 -2.67 16.46
N ILE A 75 10.19 -1.52 16.50
CA ILE A 75 10.40 -0.49 17.53
C ILE A 75 9.61 -0.80 18.81
N GLY A 76 8.33 -1.12 18.68
CA GLY A 76 7.42 -1.17 19.83
C GLY A 76 7.18 -2.57 20.40
N GLY A 77 7.52 -3.63 19.67
CA GLY A 77 7.06 -5.00 19.97
C GLY A 77 5.53 -5.13 19.93
N VAL A 78 5.02 -6.36 19.94
CA VAL A 78 3.59 -6.63 20.15
C VAL A 78 3.46 -7.38 21.45
N THR A 79 3.12 -6.67 22.52
CA THR A 79 2.70 -7.28 23.78
C THR A 79 1.18 -7.26 23.90
N ALA A 80 0.64 -8.24 24.62
CA ALA A 80 -0.81 -8.38 24.80
C ALA A 80 -1.39 -7.11 25.48
N GLY A 81 -2.36 -6.47 24.82
CA GLY A 81 -3.10 -5.32 25.36
C GLY A 81 -2.71 -3.94 24.80
N LEU A 82 -1.67 -3.82 23.98
CA LEU A 82 -1.17 -2.51 23.56
C LEU A 82 -2.05 -1.83 22.50
N PHE A 83 -2.54 -0.64 22.87
CA PHE A 83 -3.03 0.41 21.96
C PHE A 83 -2.13 0.57 20.71
N TRP A 84 -0.82 0.39 20.87
CA TRP A 84 0.17 0.42 19.79
C TRP A 84 -0.18 -0.52 18.63
N ALA A 85 -0.43 -1.81 18.91
CA ALA A 85 -0.72 -2.78 17.85
C ALA A 85 -2.03 -2.45 17.12
N LYS A 86 -3.05 -2.00 17.88
CA LYS A 86 -4.33 -1.53 17.33
C LYS A 86 -4.13 -0.32 16.42
N ALA A 87 -3.33 0.65 16.84
CA ALA A 87 -3.03 1.86 16.07
C ALA A 87 -2.25 1.53 14.80
N VAL A 88 -1.26 0.63 14.86
CA VAL A 88 -0.51 0.18 13.69
C VAL A 88 -1.41 -0.49 12.67
N MET A 89 -2.30 -1.41 13.10
CA MET A 89 -3.27 -2.05 12.21
C MET A 89 -4.20 -1.03 11.55
N LEU A 90 -4.69 -0.03 12.30
CA LEU A 90 -5.50 1.05 11.75
C LEU A 90 -4.72 1.85 10.69
N VAL A 91 -3.49 2.27 11.00
CA VAL A 91 -2.64 3.03 10.08
C VAL A 91 -2.40 2.24 8.80
N MET A 92 -2.06 0.96 8.90
CA MET A 92 -1.89 0.09 7.74
C MET A 92 -3.15 0.02 6.88
N ALA A 93 -4.32 -0.17 7.52
CA ALA A 93 -5.60 -0.23 6.80
C ALA A 93 -5.92 1.09 6.08
N LEU A 94 -5.65 2.24 6.69
CA LEU A 94 -5.87 3.55 6.07
C LEU A 94 -4.90 3.82 4.92
N VAL A 95 -3.61 3.50 5.12
CA VAL A 95 -2.55 3.71 4.13
C VAL A 95 -2.77 2.90 2.86
N VAL A 96 -3.33 1.68 2.96
CA VAL A 96 -3.71 0.90 1.77
C VAL A 96 -5.10 1.30 1.28
N GLY A 97 -6.08 1.23 2.17
CA GLY A 97 -7.49 1.26 1.83
C GLY A 97 -7.94 2.58 1.21
N LEU A 98 -7.51 3.72 1.74
CA LEU A 98 -7.90 5.03 1.21
C LEU A 98 -7.39 5.27 -0.22
N PRO A 99 -6.08 5.23 -0.50
CA PRO A 99 -5.59 5.52 -1.84
C PRO A 99 -6.05 4.46 -2.85
N VAL A 100 -6.14 3.19 -2.47
CA VAL A 100 -6.63 2.12 -3.37
C VAL A 100 -8.11 2.29 -3.68
N GLY A 101 -8.93 2.57 -2.67
CA GLY A 101 -10.36 2.86 -2.86
C GLY A 101 -10.58 4.07 -3.76
N ILE A 102 -9.85 5.17 -3.52
CA ILE A 102 -9.92 6.39 -4.34
C ILE A 102 -9.48 6.10 -5.78
N ALA A 103 -8.38 5.38 -5.97
CA ALA A 103 -7.87 5.04 -7.29
C ALA A 103 -8.85 4.15 -8.08
N GLY A 104 -9.41 3.12 -7.43
CA GLY A 104 -10.45 2.27 -8.02
C GLY A 104 -11.71 3.05 -8.39
N TYR A 105 -12.19 3.92 -7.49
CA TYR A 105 -13.34 4.79 -7.78
C TYR A 105 -13.10 5.67 -9.02
N ARG A 106 -11.93 6.35 -9.08
CA ARG A 106 -11.57 7.18 -10.23
C ARG A 106 -11.48 6.39 -11.52
N ALA A 107 -10.95 5.16 -11.47
CA ALA A 107 -10.90 4.27 -12.62
C ALA A 107 -12.28 3.82 -13.09
N GLU A 108 -13.17 3.46 -12.16
CA GLU A 108 -14.56 3.10 -12.49
C GLU A 108 -15.28 4.27 -13.17
N VAL A 109 -15.13 5.49 -12.66
CA VAL A 109 -15.71 6.69 -13.28
C VAL A 109 -15.12 6.96 -14.67
N ALA A 110 -13.81 6.77 -14.86
CA ALA A 110 -13.14 7.04 -16.13
C ALA A 110 -13.41 5.98 -17.21
N THR A 111 -13.68 4.73 -16.83
CA THR A 111 -13.75 3.60 -17.77
C THR A 111 -15.12 2.94 -17.86
N THR A 112 -16.04 3.28 -16.96
CA THR A 112 -17.33 2.58 -16.72
C THR A 112 -17.21 1.11 -16.31
N VAL A 113 -15.99 0.59 -16.14
CA VAL A 113 -15.73 -0.76 -15.65
C VAL A 113 -15.81 -0.79 -14.13
N VAL A 114 -16.64 -1.67 -13.60
CA VAL A 114 -16.84 -1.81 -12.14
C VAL A 114 -15.54 -2.26 -11.47
N THR A 115 -15.11 -1.53 -10.43
CA THR A 115 -13.96 -1.89 -9.60
C THR A 115 -14.42 -2.16 -8.15
N PRO A 116 -13.63 -2.92 -7.35
CA PRO A 116 -14.04 -3.30 -5.99
C PRO A 116 -13.89 -2.16 -4.96
N TRP A 117 -13.86 -0.89 -5.37
CA TRP A 117 -13.59 0.25 -4.48
C TRP A 117 -14.55 0.34 -3.29
N ARG A 118 -15.81 -0.05 -3.49
CA ARG A 118 -16.84 -0.09 -2.42
C ARG A 118 -16.46 -1.08 -1.32
N ALA A 119 -16.00 -2.27 -1.71
CA ALA A 119 -15.54 -3.29 -0.76
C ALA A 119 -14.29 -2.81 -0.01
N VAL A 120 -13.35 -2.15 -0.72
CA VAL A 120 -12.15 -1.57 -0.10
C VAL A 120 -12.52 -0.54 0.96
N PHE A 121 -13.40 0.41 0.67
CA PHE A 121 -13.86 1.37 1.68
C PHE A 121 -14.68 0.73 2.80
N GLY A 122 -15.50 -0.28 2.49
CA GLY A 122 -16.22 -1.04 3.51
C GLY A 122 -15.28 -1.70 4.51
N LEU A 123 -14.23 -2.37 4.03
CA LEU A 123 -13.21 -2.99 4.87
C LEU A 123 -12.37 -1.95 5.62
N THR A 124 -12.04 -0.82 4.98
CA THR A 124 -11.33 0.29 5.62
C THR A 124 -12.17 0.88 6.77
N GLY A 125 -13.47 1.09 6.54
CA GLY A 125 -14.42 1.54 7.55
C GLY A 125 -14.58 0.52 8.69
N ALA A 126 -14.64 -0.79 8.36
CA ALA A 126 -14.66 -1.84 9.36
C ALA A 126 -13.38 -1.85 10.22
N ALA A 127 -12.21 -1.57 9.64
CA ALA A 127 -10.97 -1.42 10.40
C ALA A 127 -10.99 -0.20 11.34
N VAL A 128 -11.54 0.94 10.90
CA VAL A 128 -11.76 2.11 11.76
C VAL A 128 -12.70 1.77 12.91
N LEU A 129 -13.83 1.13 12.63
CA LEU A 129 -14.79 0.73 13.65
C LEU A 129 -14.19 -0.27 14.65
N ALA A 130 -13.46 -1.27 14.15
CA ALA A 130 -12.77 -2.23 15.00
C ALA A 130 -11.75 -1.55 15.93
N PHE A 131 -11.01 -0.56 15.44
CA PHE A 131 -10.11 0.23 16.28
C PHE A 131 -10.88 0.96 17.38
N VAL A 132 -11.93 1.72 17.04
CA VAL A 132 -12.75 2.48 18.00
C VAL A 132 -13.32 1.55 19.08
N LEU A 133 -13.95 0.44 18.68
CA LEU A 133 -14.51 -0.53 19.62
C LEU A 133 -13.45 -1.20 20.50
N SER A 134 -12.22 -1.32 20.00
CA SER A 134 -11.13 -1.95 20.76
C SER A 134 -10.49 -1.02 21.81
N VAL A 135 -10.73 0.29 21.74
CA VAL A 135 -10.15 1.28 22.66
C VAL A 135 -11.18 1.88 23.63
N MET A 136 -12.47 1.61 23.41
CA MET A 136 -13.55 1.83 24.38
C MET A 136 -13.54 0.75 25.46
#